data_AF-A0A1F7XLN6-F1
#
_entry.id   AF-A0A1F7XLN6-F1
#
_cell.length_a   1.000
_cell.length_b   1.000
_cell.length_c   1.000
_cell.angle_alpha   90.00
_cell.angle_beta   90.00
_cell.angle_gamma   90.00
#
_symmetry.space_group_name_H-M   'P 1'
#
loop_
_entity.id
_entity.type
_entity.pdbx_description
1 polymer ?
#
loop_
_entity_poly.entity_id
_entity_poly.type
_entity_poly.pdbx_seq_one_letter_code
_entity_poly.pdbx_strand_id
1 'polypeptide(L)' 'MGIVYLFCRFAIALFPGLSMQVTRSWFHGFDMANIWTPRTFSENFLLGLVSAVVLSWVGGWLFAWIYNKFTK' A
#
# COMPACT_ATOMS: atom_id res chain seq x y z
N MET A 1 7.85 -4.58 2.73
CA MET A 1 6.68 -4.20 1.90
C MET A 1 6.33 -5.17 0.78
N GLY A 2 7.27 -5.87 0.12
CA GLY A 2 6.91 -6.78 -0.97
C GLY A 2 5.95 -7.91 -0.58
N ILE A 3 6.23 -8.62 0.52
CA ILE A 3 5.33 -9.67 1.06
C ILE A 3 3.96 -9.09 1.42
N VAL A 4 3.95 -7.93 2.10
CA VAL A 4 2.71 -7.24 2.47
C VAL A 4 1.89 -6.87 1.23
N TYR A 5 2.53 -6.38 0.17
CA TYR A 5 1.86 -6.06 -1.09
C TYR A 5 1.20 -7.29 -1.73
N LEU A 6 1.91 -8.42 -1.76
CA LEU A 6 1.35 -9.69 -2.24
C LEU A 6 0.16 -10.14 -1.38
N PHE A 7 0.30 -10.10 -0.06
CA PHE A 7 -0.78 -10.41 0.87
C PHE A 7 -2.01 -9.53 0.62
N CYS A 8 -1.85 -8.21 0.55
CA CYS A 8 -2.94 -7.27 0.29
C CYS A 8 -3.64 -7.59 -1.04
N ARG A 9 -2.88 -7.99 -2.05
CA ARG A 9 -3.46 -8.39 -3.34
C ARG A 9 -4.30 -9.65 -3.25
N PHE A 10 -3.81 -10.69 -2.58
CA PHE A 10 -4.58 -11.91 -2.38
C PHE A 10 -5.80 -11.66 -1.48
N ALA A 11 -5.68 -10.79 -0.48
CA ALA A 11 -6.81 -10.38 0.35
C ALA A 11 -7.91 -9.70 -0.48
N ILE A 12 -7.57 -8.84 -1.44
CA ILE A 12 -8.55 -8.25 -2.36
C ILE A 12 -9.21 -9.31 -3.25
N ALA A 13 -8.46 -10.33 -3.68
CA ALA A 13 -8.98 -11.43 -4.51
C ALA A 13 -9.98 -12.31 -3.76
N LEU A 14 -9.64 -12.67 -2.53
CA LEU A 14 -10.39 -13.64 -1.74
C LEU A 14 -11.50 -12.98 -0.92
N PHE A 15 -11.26 -11.75 -0.44
CA PHE A 15 -12.14 -11.03 0.49
C PHE A 15 -12.31 -9.56 0.09
N PRO A 16 -12.91 -9.27 -1.09
CA PRO A 16 -13.00 -7.91 -1.62
C PRO A 16 -13.80 -6.96 -0.72
N GLY A 17 -14.88 -7.43 -0.09
CA GLY A 17 -15.71 -6.61 0.80
C GLY A 17 -14.97 -6.17 2.07
N LEU A 18 -14.26 -7.11 2.72
CA LEU A 18 -13.44 -6.80 3.90
C LEU A 18 -12.28 -5.88 3.52
N SER A 19 -11.63 -6.16 2.38
CA SER A 19 -10.53 -5.32 1.88
C SER A 19 -10.98 -3.88 1.65
N MET A 20 -12.16 -3.68 1.04
CA MET A 20 -12.74 -2.35 0.84
C MET A 20 -13.05 -1.64 2.16
N GLN A 21 -13.56 -2.34 3.17
CA GLN A 21 -13.83 -1.75 4.49
C GLN A 21 -12.54 -1.28 5.18
N VAL A 22 -11.49 -2.10 5.14
CA VAL A 22 -10.16 -1.72 5.67
C VAL A 22 -9.60 -0.52 4.92
N THR A 23 -9.69 -0.51 3.58
CA THR A 23 -9.24 0.64 2.80
C THR A 23 -10.01 1.91 3.15
N ARG A 24 -11.33 1.85 3.34
CA ARG A 24 -12.15 3.00 3.71
C ARG A 24 -11.83 3.58 5.09
N SER A 25 -11.38 2.76 6.04
CA SER A 25 -11.09 3.24 7.40
C SER A 25 -9.70 3.85 7.53
N TRP A 26 -8.73 3.42 6.71
CA TRP A 26 -7.34 3.89 6.80
C TRP A 26 -7.04 5.05 5.84
N PHE A 27 -7.68 5.07 4.67
CA PHE A 27 -7.48 6.12 3.68
C PHE A 27 -8.59 7.17 3.76
N HIS A 28 -8.20 8.44 3.75
CA HIS A 28 -9.09 9.60 3.84
C HIS A 28 -9.00 10.44 2.56
N GLY A 29 -10.02 11.25 2.28
CA GLY A 29 -10.03 12.19 1.15
C GLY A 29 -10.47 11.60 -0.20
N PHE A 30 -10.91 10.35 -0.23
CA PHE A 30 -11.42 9.68 -1.44
C PHE A 30 -12.71 8.92 -1.16
N ASP A 31 -13.66 9.00 -2.08
CA ASP A 31 -14.83 8.12 -2.04
C ASP A 31 -14.50 6.76 -2.68
N MET A 32 -14.04 5.84 -1.85
CA MET A 32 -13.70 4.48 -2.27
C MET A 32 -14.91 3.72 -2.86
N ALA A 33 -16.16 4.10 -2.58
CA ALA A 33 -17.32 3.46 -3.20
C ALA A 33 -17.36 3.68 -4.72
N ASN A 34 -16.89 4.85 -5.16
CA ASN A 34 -17.01 5.30 -6.54
C ASN A 34 -15.76 5.05 -7.38
N ILE A 35 -14.60 4.81 -6.76
CA ILE A 35 -13.32 4.62 -7.48
C ILE A 35 -12.74 3.20 -7.37
N TRP A 36 -13.31 2.36 -6.51
CA TRP A 36 -12.78 1.02 -6.28
C TRP A 36 -13.04 0.10 -7.46
N THR A 37 -11.97 -0.41 -8.06
CA THR A 37 -12.04 -1.45 -9.08
C THR A 37 -11.32 -2.70 -8.57
N PRO A 38 -12.04 -3.78 -8.20
CA PRO A 38 -11.44 -4.99 -7.63
C PRO A 38 -10.76 -5.86 -8.70
N ARG A 39 -9.96 -5.25 -9.60
CA ARG A 39 -9.16 -5.97 -10.58
C ARG A 39 -7.90 -6.51 -9.91
N THR A 40 -7.96 -7.78 -9.52
CA THR A 40 -6.87 -8.51 -8.89
C THR A 40 -5.74 -8.91 -9.81
N PHE A 41 -5.83 -8.63 -11.11
CA PHE A 41 -4.72 -8.75 -12.07
C PHE A 41 -4.73 -7.54 -13.01
N SER A 42 -4.41 -6.36 -12.46
CA SER A 42 -4.12 -5.17 -13.27
C SER A 42 -2.75 -5.26 -13.94
N GLU A 43 -2.63 -4.65 -15.11
CA GLU A 43 -1.39 -4.55 -15.90
C GLU A 43 -0.24 -3.87 -15.12
N ASN A 44 -0.59 -3.01 -14.15
CA ASN A 44 0.36 -2.24 -13.36
C ASN A 44 0.83 -2.94 -12.08
N PHE A 45 0.62 -4.26 -11.94
CA PHE A 45 1.02 -5.01 -10.74
C PHE A 45 2.50 -4.85 -10.40
N LEU A 46 3.39 -5.07 -11.37
CA LEU A 46 4.83 -5.03 -11.13
C LEU A 46 5.29 -3.62 -10.76
N LEU A 47 4.78 -2.61 -11.47
CA LEU A 47 5.05 -1.21 -11.16
C LEU A 47 4.59 -0.87 -9.74
N GLY A 48 3.39 -1.28 -9.35
CA GLY A 48 2.88 -1.07 -7.99
C GLY A 48 3.72 -1.75 -6.91
N LEU A 49 4.15 -3.00 -7.13
CA LEU A 49 5.02 -3.74 -6.22
C LEU A 49 6.37 -3.05 -6.03
N VAL A 50 7.03 -2.71 -7.15
CA VAL A 50 8.33 -2.01 -7.13
C VAL A 50 8.18 -0.65 -6.44
N SER A 51 7.15 0.12 -6.78
CA SER A 51 6.89 1.43 -6.17
C SER A 51 6.67 1.31 -4.67
N ALA A 52 5.87 0.35 -4.20
CA ALA A 52 5.63 0.13 -2.78
C ALA A 52 6.91 -0.23 -2.02
N VAL A 53 7.76 -1.09 -2.61
CA VAL A 53 9.06 -1.46 -2.01
C VAL A 53 9.99 -0.24 -1.96
N VAL A 54 10.21 0.42 -3.08
CA VAL A 54 11.13 1.56 -3.19
C VAL A 54 10.69 2.70 -2.28
N LEU A 55 9.43 3.12 -2.33
CA LEU A 55 8.93 4.23 -1.49
C LEU A 55 9.01 3.90 0.00
N SER A 56 8.74 2.65 0.39
CA SER A 56 8.89 2.25 1.80
C SER A 56 10.34 2.22 2.27
N TRP A 57 11.26 1.80 1.40
CA TRP A 57 12.69 1.83 1.69
C TRP A 57 13.20 3.27 1.80
N VAL A 58 12.84 4.14 0.84
CA VAL A 58 13.16 5.57 0.88
C VAL A 58 12.58 6.22 2.14
N GLY A 59 11.32 5.93 2.47
CA GLY A 59 10.68 6.45 3.68
C GLY A 59 11.38 6.02 4.97
N GLY A 60 11.75 4.74 5.07
CA GLY A 60 12.50 4.21 6.21
C GLY A 60 13.92 4.79 6.31
N TRP A 61 14.62 4.90 5.18
CA TRP A 61 15.93 5.55 5.10
C TRP A 61 15.85 7.02 5.51
N LEU A 62 14.88 7.77 4.99
CA LEU A 62 14.69 9.18 5.31
C LEU A 62 14.36 9.35 6.79
N PHE A 63 13.47 8.52 7.34
CA PHE A 63 13.15 8.51 8.76
C PHE A 63 14.41 8.27 9.60
N ALA A 64 15.20 7.24 9.29
CA ALA A 64 16.44 6.93 10.01
C ALA A 64 17.47 8.05 9.88
N TRP A 65 17.60 8.66 8.70
CA TRP A 65 18.50 9.78 8.47
C TRP A 65 18.12 11.00 9.31
N ILE A 66 16.84 11.38 9.30
CA ILE A 66 16.31 12.47 10.15
C ILE A 66 16.54 12.12 11.61
N TYR A 67 16.12 10.93 12.05
CA TYR A 67 16.26 10.50 13.44
C TYR A 67 17.70 10.59 13.93
N ASN A 68 18.67 10.12 13.14
CA ASN A 68 20.10 10.17 13.48
C ASN A 68 20.68 11.59 13.47
N LYS A 69 20.05 12.55 12.77
CA LYS A 69 20.45 13.97 12.84
C LYS A 69 19.99 14.64 14.13
N PHE A 70 18.92 14.16 14.73
CA PHE A 70 18.35 14.74 15.95
C PHE A 70 18.64 13.90 17.21
N THR A 71 19.23 12.71 17.05
CA THR A 71 19.69 11.89 18.17
C THR A 71 21.20 12.06 18.38
N LYS A 72 21.53 12.99 19.29
CA LYS A 72 22.82 13.29 19.95
C LYS A 72 24.07 13.36 19.07
#